data_AF-A0A3M0ZTZ3-F1
#
_entry.id   AF-A0A3M0ZTZ3-F1
#
_cell.length_a   1.000
_cell.length_b   1.000
_cell.length_c   1.000
_cell.angle_alpha   90.00
_cell.angle_beta   90.00
_cell.angle_gamma   90.00
#
_symmetry.space_group_name_H-M   'P 1'
#
loop_
_entity.id
_entity.type
_entity.pdbx_description
1 polymer ?
#
loop_
_entity_poly.entity_id
_entity_poly.type
_entity_poly.pdbx_seq_one_letter_code
_entity_poly.pdbx_strand_id
1 'polypeptide(L)'
;MGWDEARDFSRALARAMAADMPGHYVAQSRKTLREGRVFVDWLRNVRGASAVAPYSPRARPGAPVACPIRWDELSRVRSGGQYQLGGMARRIAHLAADPWRAEAGAT
;
A
#
# COMPACT_ATOMS: atom_id res chain seq x y z
N MET A 1 17.02 11.73 7.93
CA MET A 1 16.08 12.04 6.84
C MET A 1 14.97 12.94 7.34
N GLY A 2 14.69 14.06 6.66
CA GLY A 2 13.56 14.95 6.98
C GLY A 2 12.27 14.64 6.19
N TRP A 3 11.16 15.31 6.51
CA TRP A 3 9.90 15.14 5.77
C TRP A 3 10.00 15.56 4.29
N ASP A 4 10.68 16.67 4.00
CA ASP A 4 10.88 17.12 2.62
C ASP A 4 11.74 16.15 1.82
N GLU A 5 12.77 15.59 2.44
CA GLU A 5 13.65 14.59 1.84
C GLU A 5 12.88 13.29 1.51
N ALA A 6 12.04 12.80 2.43
CA ALA A 6 11.19 11.62 2.20
C ALA A 6 10.18 11.86 1.06
N ARG A 7 9.55 13.04 1.03
CA ARG A 7 8.64 13.45 -0.04
C ARG A 7 9.37 13.49 -1.39
N ASP A 8 10.54 14.12 -1.43
CA ASP A 8 11.25 14.35 -2.68
C ASP A 8 11.83 13.07 -3.25
N PHE A 9 12.34 12.19 -2.38
CA PHE A 9 12.74 10.83 -2.76
C PHE A 9 11.57 10.03 -3.33
N SER A 10 10.46 9.93 -2.60
CA SER A 10 9.30 9.16 -3.07
C SER A 10 8.67 9.72 -4.35
N ARG A 11 8.69 11.05 -4.52
CA ARG A 11 8.30 11.72 -5.77
C ARG A 11 9.24 11.39 -6.93
N ALA A 12 10.54 11.35 -6.70
CA ALA A 12 11.52 10.99 -7.73
C ALA A 12 11.33 9.53 -8.18
N LEU A 13 11.14 8.61 -7.23
CA LEU A 13 10.85 7.21 -7.52
C LEU A 13 9.56 7.06 -8.36
N ALA A 14 8.48 7.71 -7.95
CA ALA A 14 7.22 7.68 -8.70
C ALA A 14 7.36 8.21 -10.14
N ARG A 15 8.18 9.25 -10.34
CA ARG A 15 8.49 9.80 -11.67
C ARG A 15 9.32 8.84 -12.52
N ALA A 16 10.33 8.19 -11.94
CA ALA A 16 11.14 7.19 -12.63
C ALA A 16 10.27 6.01 -13.10
N MET A 17 9.43 5.45 -12.23
CA MET A 17 8.50 4.37 -12.60
C MET A 17 7.55 4.76 -13.74
N ALA A 18 7.03 5.99 -13.72
CA ALA A 18 6.17 6.50 -14.79
C ALA A 18 6.92 6.78 -16.10
N ALA A 19 8.22 7.06 -16.04
CA ALA A 19 9.06 7.21 -17.23
C ALA A 19 9.41 5.85 -17.85
N ASP A 20 9.71 4.85 -17.02
CA ASP A 20 10.07 3.49 -17.46
C ASP A 20 8.85 2.73 -18.03
N MET A 21 7.68 2.92 -17.43
CA MET A 21 6.45 2.21 -17.80
C MET A 21 5.25 3.17 -17.90
N PRO A 22 5.23 4.10 -18.87
CA PRO A 22 4.21 5.15 -18.99
C PRO A 22 2.81 4.61 -19.33
N GLY A 23 2.73 3.38 -19.86
CA GLY A 23 1.46 2.66 -20.08
C GLY A 23 0.85 2.08 -18.79
N HIS A 24 1.62 1.96 -17.71
CA HIS A 24 1.18 1.35 -16.45
C HIS A 24 1.07 2.35 -15.30
N TYR A 25 1.95 3.35 -15.25
CA TYR A 25 2.06 4.25 -14.10
C TYR A 25 1.92 5.73 -14.47
N VAL A 26 1.42 6.50 -13.50
CA VAL A 26 1.48 7.97 -13.51
C VAL A 26 1.93 8.50 -12.16
N ALA A 27 2.66 9.62 -12.17
CA ALA A 27 3.12 10.31 -10.95
C ALA A 27 2.28 11.56 -10.60
N GLN A 28 1.21 11.83 -11.37
CA GLN A 28 0.36 13.00 -11.22
C GLN A 28 -0.97 12.65 -10.54
N SER A 29 -1.46 13.55 -9.68
CA SER A 29 -2.65 13.29 -8.87
C SER A 29 -3.98 13.48 -9.61
N ARG A 30 -3.95 14.04 -10.83
CA ARG A 30 -5.16 14.30 -11.63
C ARG A 30 -5.80 12.97 -12.04
N LYS A 31 -7.07 12.77 -11.66
CA LYS A 31 -7.81 11.52 -11.93
C LYS A 31 -7.91 11.20 -13.42
N THR A 32 -8.11 12.21 -14.27
CA THR A 32 -8.19 12.07 -15.73
C THR A 32 -6.94 11.47 -16.36
N LEU A 33 -5.79 11.58 -15.69
CA LEU A 33 -4.53 11.01 -16.19
C LEU A 33 -4.34 9.55 -15.75
N ARG A 34 -5.24 8.97 -14.94
CA ARG A 34 -5.09 7.63 -14.37
C ARG A 34 -5.93 6.58 -15.08
N GLU A 35 -6.68 6.92 -16.12
CA GLU A 35 -7.48 5.94 -16.85
C GLU A 35 -6.58 4.83 -17.39
N GLY A 36 -6.89 3.58 -17.01
CA GLY A 36 -6.09 2.39 -17.34
C GLY A 36 -4.73 2.28 -16.63
N ARG A 37 -4.38 3.21 -15.72
CA ARG A 37 -3.05 3.31 -15.09
C ARG A 37 -3.13 3.40 -13.57
N VAL A 38 -2.03 3.06 -12.92
CA VAL A 38 -1.86 3.20 -11.47
C VAL A 38 -1.15 4.50 -11.15
N PHE A 39 -1.77 5.33 -10.30
CA PHE A 39 -1.08 6.47 -9.70
C PHE A 39 -0.19 6.00 -8.54
N VAL A 40 1.10 6.25 -8.64
CA VAL A 40 2.05 6.01 -7.54
C VAL A 40 1.95 7.18 -6.56
N ASP A 41 1.15 7.00 -5.51
CA ASP A 41 0.77 8.06 -4.56
C ASP A 41 1.89 8.39 -3.55
N TRP A 42 2.79 9.29 -3.96
CA TRP A 42 3.87 9.81 -3.12
C TRP A 42 3.42 10.88 -2.11
N LEU A 43 2.15 11.31 -2.14
CA LEU A 43 1.65 12.43 -1.33
C LEU A 43 1.46 12.09 0.16
N ARG A 44 1.64 10.82 0.54
CA ARG A 44 1.56 10.37 1.94
C ARG A 44 2.83 10.66 2.73
N ASN A 45 3.93 10.99 2.05
CA ASN A 45 5.24 11.23 2.67
C ASN A 45 5.45 12.71 3.02
N VAL A 46 4.42 13.39 3.51
CA VAL A 46 4.49 14.79 3.96
C VAL A 46 4.04 14.90 5.41
N ARG A 47 4.55 15.92 6.10
CA ARG A 47 4.19 16.16 7.50
C ARG A 47 2.67 16.30 7.64
N GLY A 48 2.07 15.52 8.54
CA GLY A 48 0.63 15.55 8.84
C GLY A 48 -0.24 14.68 7.92
N ALA A 49 0.31 14.10 6.85
CA ALA A 49 -0.40 13.06 6.12
C ALA A 49 -0.44 11.75 6.91
N SER A 50 -1.47 10.94 6.67
CA SER A 50 -1.65 9.63 7.30
C SER A 50 -1.86 8.52 6.27
N ALA A 51 -1.52 7.30 6.68
CA ALA A 51 -1.87 6.06 6.01
C ALA A 51 -2.72 5.20 6.96
N VAL A 52 -3.43 4.22 6.41
CA VAL A 52 -4.22 3.29 7.21
C VAL A 52 -3.28 2.41 8.05
N ALA A 53 -3.60 2.20 9.32
CA ALA A 53 -2.81 1.34 10.19
C ALA A 53 -2.97 -0.14 9.76
N PRO A 54 -1.90 -0.96 9.81
CA PRO A 54 -2.00 -2.40 9.64
C PRO A 54 -3.07 -3.01 10.55
N TYR A 55 -3.78 -4.02 10.05
CA TYR A 55 -4.88 -4.71 10.74
C TYR A 55 -6.12 -3.88 11.07
N SER A 56 -6.16 -2.59 10.73
CA SER A 56 -7.36 -1.78 10.94
C SER A 56 -8.45 -2.04 9.88
N PRO A 57 -9.74 -2.07 10.27
CA PRO A 57 -10.86 -2.22 9.33
C PRO A 57 -11.11 -0.92 8.56
N ARG A 58 -11.74 -1.06 7.39
CA ARG A 58 -12.21 0.06 6.56
C ARG A 58 -13.71 0.18 6.65
N ALA A 59 -14.21 1.41 6.70
CA ALA A 59 -15.64 1.74 6.64
C ALA A 59 -16.21 1.49 5.23
N ARG A 60 -16.33 0.22 4.84
CA ARG A 60 -16.92 -0.28 3.58
C ARG A 60 -17.71 -1.56 3.86
N PRO A 61 -18.66 -1.94 2.99
CA PRO A 61 -19.41 -3.19 3.13
C PRO A 61 -18.47 -4.40 3.34
N GLY A 62 -18.81 -5.24 4.33
CA GLY A 62 -17.99 -6.39 4.73
C GLY A 62 -16.77 -6.07 5.60
N ALA A 63 -16.55 -4.79 5.97
CA ALA A 63 -15.45 -4.35 6.82
C ALA A 63 -14.07 -4.93 6.39
N PRO A 64 -13.59 -4.64 5.16
CA PRO A 64 -12.29 -5.13 4.72
C PRO A 64 -11.18 -4.56 5.59
N VAL A 65 -10.11 -5.32 5.78
CA VAL A 65 -9.01 -5.03 6.70
C VAL A 65 -7.74 -4.74 5.90
N ALA A 66 -6.96 -3.75 6.35
CA ALA A 66 -5.60 -3.49 5.85
C ALA A 66 -4.65 -4.60 6.33
N CYS A 67 -4.80 -5.80 5.76
CA CYS A 67 -4.07 -7.00 6.16
C CYS A 67 -2.65 -7.02 5.57
N PRO A 68 -1.59 -7.07 6.39
CA PRO A 68 -0.26 -7.41 5.92
C PRO A 68 -0.24 -8.78 5.23
N ILE A 69 0.56 -8.89 4.18
CA ILE A 69 0.74 -10.13 3.39
C ILE A 69 2.22 -10.30 3.05
N ARG A 70 2.63 -11.54 2.77
CA ARG A 70 3.95 -11.84 2.22
C ARG A 70 4.01 -11.58 0.71
N TRP A 71 5.21 -11.37 0.19
CA TRP A 71 5.44 -11.13 -1.24
C TRP A 71 4.93 -12.26 -2.15
N ASP A 72 5.08 -13.52 -1.72
CA ASP A 72 4.61 -14.69 -2.48
C ASP A 72 3.08 -14.84 -2.47
N GLU A 73 2.38 -14.23 -1.50
CA GLU A 73 0.92 -14.20 -1.45
C GLU A 73 0.33 -13.20 -2.44
N LEU A 74 1.07 -12.15 -2.80
CA LEU A 74 0.57 -11.03 -3.62
C LEU A 74 -0.04 -11.49 -4.94
N SER A 75 0.59 -12.45 -5.62
CA SER A 75 0.12 -13.00 -6.90
C SER A 75 -1.27 -13.69 -6.82
N ARG A 76 -1.69 -14.08 -5.61
CA ARG A 76 -2.96 -14.77 -5.35
C ARG A 76 -4.04 -13.83 -4.79
N VAL A 77 -3.68 -12.58 -4.47
CA VAL A 77 -4.64 -11.59 -3.97
C VAL A 77 -5.49 -11.06 -5.12
N ARG A 78 -6.81 -11.18 -4.99
CA ARG A 78 -7.78 -10.83 -6.04
C ARG A 78 -8.29 -9.40 -5.94
N SER A 79 -8.25 -8.81 -4.75
CA SER A 79 -8.67 -7.42 -4.54
C SER A 79 -8.10 -6.83 -3.25
N GLY A 80 -8.05 -5.50 -3.17
CA GLY A 80 -7.69 -4.80 -1.94
C GLY A 80 -8.69 -4.95 -0.78
N GLY A 81 -9.83 -5.62 -1.00
CA GLY A 81 -10.83 -5.92 0.02
C GLY A 81 -10.96 -7.41 0.35
N GLN A 82 -10.00 -8.25 -0.08
CA GLN A 82 -10.08 -9.71 0.06
C GLN A 82 -10.18 -10.18 1.52
N TYR A 83 -9.48 -9.52 2.44
CA TYR A 83 -9.49 -9.89 3.85
C TYR A 83 -10.53 -9.05 4.60
N GLN A 84 -11.52 -9.71 5.19
CA GLN A 84 -12.62 -9.08 5.92
C GLN A 84 -12.47 -9.31 7.43
N LEU A 85 -12.98 -8.38 8.24
CA LEU A 85 -12.88 -8.43 9.70
C LEU A 85 -13.34 -9.78 10.28
N GLY A 86 -14.48 -10.30 9.81
CA GLY A 86 -15.00 -11.60 10.27
C GLY A 86 -14.13 -12.82 9.92
N GLY A 87 -13.21 -12.69 8.97
CA GLY A 87 -12.26 -13.74 8.58
C GLY A 87 -10.87 -13.60 9.21
N MET A 88 -10.58 -12.49 9.89
CA MET A 88 -9.21 -12.18 10.33
C MET A 88 -8.66 -13.13 11.38
N ALA A 89 -9.47 -13.54 12.36
CA ALA A 89 -9.02 -14.49 13.39
C ALA A 89 -8.53 -15.81 12.76
N ARG A 90 -9.29 -16.34 11.78
CA ARG A 90 -8.92 -17.53 11.03
C ARG A 90 -7.64 -17.32 10.24
N ARG A 91 -7.51 -16.18 9.54
CA ARG A 91 -6.31 -15.83 8.78
C ARG A 91 -5.06 -15.80 9.67
N ILE A 92 -5.14 -15.11 10.81
CA ILE A 92 -4.03 -14.99 11.76
C ILE A 92 -3.63 -16.37 12.30
N ALA A 93 -4.61 -17.23 12.62
CA ALA A 93 -4.32 -18.59 13.08
C ALA A 93 -3.62 -19.48 12.03
N HIS A 94 -3.78 -19.19 10.73
CA HIS A 94 -3.12 -19.94 9.64
C HIS A 94 -1.76 -19.36 9.24
N LEU A 95 -1.38 -18.20 9.77
CA LEU A 95 -0.08 -17.62 9.51
C LEU A 95 1.00 -18.37 10.31
N ALA A 96 2.02 -18.87 9.63
CA ALA A 96 3.18 -19.46 10.30
C ALA A 96 3.97 -18.42 11.12
N ALA A 97 3.95 -17.15 10.68
CA ALA A 97 4.52 -16.01 11.38
C ALA A 97 3.85 -14.72 10.90
N ASP A 98 4.02 -13.63 11.65
CA ASP A 98 3.63 -12.29 11.21
C ASP A 98 4.43 -11.89 9.95
N PRO A 99 3.77 -11.59 8.81
CA PRO A 99 4.44 -11.19 7.58
C PRO A 99 5.42 -10.02 7.75
N TRP A 100 5.20 -9.13 8.73
CA TRP A 100 6.00 -7.92 8.95
C TRP A 100 6.92 -8.01 10.18
N ARG A 101 7.12 -9.20 10.76
CA ARG A 101 7.94 -9.38 11.97
C ARG A 101 9.36 -8.79 11.87
N ALA A 102 9.99 -8.88 10.70
CA ALA A 102 11.35 -8.40 10.48
C ALA A 102 11.43 -6.88 10.23
N GLU A 103 10.33 -6.25 9.80
CA GLU A 103 10.34 -4.82 9.44
C GLU A 103 10.24 -3.89 10.67
N ALA A 104 9.97 -4.44 11.85
CA ALA A 104 10.00 -3.70 13.11
C ALA A 104 11.42 -3.41 13.65
N GLY A 105 12.48 -3.91 12.99
CA GLY A 105 13.86 -3.84 13.46
C GLY A 105 14.91 -3.40 12.42
N ALA A 106 14.50 -2.85 11.28
CA ALA A 106 15.43 -2.26 10.32
C ALA A 106 15.75 -0.81 10.71
N THR A 107 16.74 -0.65 11.58
CA THR A 107 17.45 0.61 11.86
C THR A 107 18.91 0.46 11.51
#